data_AF-A0A1A6GUC0-F1
#
_entry.id   AF-A0A1A6GUC0-F1
#
_cell.length_a   1.000
_cell.length_b   1.000
_cell.length_c   1.000
_cell.angle_alpha   90.00
_cell.angle_beta   90.00
_cell.angle_gamma   90.00
#
_symmetry.space_group_name_H-M   'P 1'
#
loop_
_entity.id
_entity.type
_entity.pdbx_description
1 polymer ?
#
loop_
_entity_poly.entity_id
_entity_poly.type
_entity_poly.pdbx_seq_one_letter_code
_entity_poly.pdbx_strand_id
1 'polypeptide(L)' 'IVLPPHLERIREKLAENIHELWVMNKIELGWQYGPVRDDNKRQHPCLVEFCKLPEQERNYNLQMSLETLK' A
#
# COMPACT_ATOMS: atom_id res chain seq x y z
N ILE A 1 15.67 -6.57 -14.56
CA ILE A 1 14.75 -7.58 -15.14
C ILE A 1 13.53 -6.79 -15.59
N VAL A 2 13.22 -6.81 -16.88
CA VAL A 2 12.02 -6.15 -17.42
C VAL A 2 10.90 -7.18 -17.38
N LEU A 3 9.83 -6.92 -16.63
CA LEU A 3 8.68 -7.82 -16.64
C LEU A 3 7.91 -7.65 -17.97
N PRO A 4 7.34 -8.74 -18.50
CA PRO A 4 6.35 -8.66 -19.55
C PRO A 4 5.23 -7.65 -19.20
N PRO A 5 4.68 -6.90 -20.18
CA PRO A 5 3.69 -5.85 -19.93
C PRO A 5 2.44 -6.31 -19.17
N HIS A 6 2.04 -7.57 -19.33
CA HIS A 6 0.92 -8.15 -18.59
C HIS A 6 1.25 -8.38 -17.10
N LEU A 7 2.50 -8.73 -16.77
CA LEU A 7 2.96 -8.89 -15.40
C LEU A 7 3.16 -7.54 -14.69
N GLU A 8 3.52 -6.49 -15.42
CA GLU A 8 3.57 -5.12 -14.88
C GLU A 8 2.19 -4.68 -14.34
N ARG A 9 1.11 -4.97 -15.08
CA ARG A 9 -0.26 -4.70 -14.62
C ARG A 9 -0.68 -5.56 -13.43
N ILE A 10 -0.20 -6.80 -13.36
CA ILE A 10 -0.44 -7.69 -12.21
C ILE A 10 0.29 -7.18 -10.98
N ARG A 11 1.52 -6.67 -11.12
CA ARG A 11 2.29 -6.04 -10.04
C ARG A 11 1.53 -4.88 -9.42
N GLU A 12 1.03 -3.95 -10.24
CA GLU A 12 0.27 -2.80 -9.74
C GLU A 12 -0.99 -3.23 -8.98
N LYS A 13 -1.77 -4.14 -9.55
CA LYS A 13 -2.97 -4.67 -8.90
C LYS A 13 -2.67 -5.44 -7.62
N LEU A 14 -1.55 -6.15 -7.57
CA LEU A 14 -1.13 -6.88 -6.38
C LEU A 14 -0.70 -5.91 -5.28
N ALA A 15 0.09 -4.88 -5.61
CA ALA A 15 0.46 -3.82 -4.67
C ALA A 15 -0.77 -3.09 -4.12
N GLU A 16 -1.74 -2.76 -4.97
CA GLU A 16 -3.01 -2.15 -4.58
C GLU A 16 -3.79 -3.08 -3.64
N ASN A 17 -3.97 -4.36 -3.98
CA ASN A 17 -4.69 -5.31 -3.15
C ASN A 17 -4.04 -5.50 -1.76
N ILE A 18 -2.71 -5.62 -1.72
CA ILE A 18 -1.96 -5.73 -0.45
C ILE A 18 -2.18 -4.48 0.41
N HIS A 19 -2.13 -3.29 -0.21
CA HIS A 19 -2.38 -2.03 0.49
C HIS A 19 -3.80 -1.95 1.04
N GLU A 20 -4.81 -2.26 0.22
CA GLU A 20 -6.21 -2.23 0.64
C GLU A 20 -6.48 -3.21 1.80
N LEU A 21 -5.89 -4.42 1.77
CA LEU A 21 -5.96 -5.37 2.88
C LEU A 21 -5.32 -4.81 4.16
N TRP A 22 -4.17 -4.14 4.03
CA TRP A 22 -3.52 -3.47 5.16
C TRP A 22 -4.40 -2.36 5.73
N VAL A 23 -5.00 -1.53 4.87
CA VAL A 23 -5.92 -0.45 5.27
C VAL A 23 -7.13 -1.02 6.01
N MET A 24 -7.77 -2.06 5.46
CA MET A 24 -8.92 -2.72 6.08
C MET A 24 -8.60 -3.23 7.49
N ASN A 25 -7.52 -4.00 7.65
CA ASN A 25 -7.10 -4.51 8.95
C ASN A 25 -6.80 -3.37 9.94
N LYS A 26 -6.21 -2.27 9.47
CA LYS A 26 -5.95 -1.09 10.32
C LYS A 26 -7.24 -0.41 10.76
N ILE A 27 -8.21 -0.24 9.86
CA ILE A 27 -9.53 0.32 10.19
C ILE A 27 -10.25 -0.58 11.21
N GLU A 28 -10.21 -1.91 11.04
CA GLU A 28 -10.76 -2.87 12.01
C GLU A 28 -10.12 -2.75 13.40
N LEU A 29 -8.81 -2.48 13.45
CA LEU A 29 -8.08 -2.18 14.69
C LEU A 29 -8.35 -0.77 15.23
N GLY A 30 -9.28 -0.02 14.64
CA GLY A 30 -9.67 1.33 15.05
C GLY A 30 -8.66 2.40 14.66
N TRP A 31 -7.83 2.14 13.65
CA TRP A 31 -6.98 3.18 13.08
C TRP A 31 -7.76 4.07 12.11
N GLN A 32 -7.33 5.32 12.02
CA GLN A 32 -7.92 6.32 11.15
C GLN A 32 -6.83 7.13 10.43
N TYR A 33 -7.22 7.83 9.38
CA TYR A 33 -6.33 8.76 8.70
C TYR A 33 -5.87 9.87 9.66
N GLY A 34 -4.59 10.25 9.55
CA GLY A 34 -4.05 11.46 10.16
C GLY A 34 -2.79 11.92 9.43
N PRO A 35 -2.47 13.23 9.45
CA PRO A 35 -1.36 13.78 8.67
C PRO A 35 0.01 13.25 9.10
N VAL A 36 0.12 12.75 10.34
CA VAL A 36 1.31 12.13 10.92
C VAL A 36 0.91 10.83 11.59
N ARG A 37 1.86 9.91 11.71
CA ARG A 37 1.64 8.67 12.46
C ARG A 37 1.57 8.98 13.95
N ASP A 38 0.48 8.57 14.60
CA ASP A 38 0.27 8.69 16.04
C ASP A 38 -0.36 7.40 16.57
N ASP A 39 0.46 6.56 17.21
CA ASP A 39 0.01 5.25 17.69
C ASP A 39 -0.94 5.37 18.89
N ASN A 40 -0.89 6.48 19.66
CA ASN A 40 -1.80 6.72 20.78
C ASN A 40 -3.21 7.05 20.29
N LYS A 41 -3.30 7.85 19.22
CA LYS A 41 -4.58 8.20 18.56
C LYS A 41 -4.97 7.23 17.45
N ARG A 42 -4.14 6.20 17.22
CA ARG A 42 -4.25 5.23 16.12
C ARG A 42 -4.40 5.93 14.77
N GLN A 43 -3.53 6.90 14.48
CA GLN A 43 -3.53 7.64 13.23
C GLN A 43 -2.37 7.21 12.34
N HIS A 44 -2.62 7.07 11.03
CA HIS A 44 -1.57 6.79 10.06
C HIS A 44 -1.81 7.55 8.75
N PRO A 45 -0.78 8.22 8.17
CA PRO A 45 -0.92 9.02 6.95
C PRO A 45 -1.20 8.19 5.71
N CYS A 46 -0.83 6.91 5.73
CA CYS A 46 -1.06 5.98 4.62
C CYS A 46 -2.45 5.34 4.61
N LEU A 47 -3.36 5.68 5.55
CA LEU A 47 -4.76 5.23 5.51
C LEU A 47 -5.56 6.06 4.50
N VAL A 48 -5.15 5.94 3.24
CA VAL A 48 -5.72 6.57 2.06
C VAL A 48 -5.76 5.54 0.93
N GLU A 49 -6.51 5.82 -0.13
CA GLU A 49 -6.51 5.01 -1.36
C GLU A 49 -5.09 4.84 -1.91
N PHE A 50 -4.78 3.67 -2.48
CA PHE A 50 -3.46 3.36 -3.03
C PHE A 50 -2.93 4.44 -4.01
N CYS A 51 -3.82 5.04 -4.82
CA CYS A 51 -3.46 6.09 -5.77
C CYS A 51 -3.06 7.43 -5.12
N LYS A 52 -3.49 7.65 -3.87
CA LYS A 52 -3.20 8.85 -3.06
C LYS A 52 -2.01 8.67 -2.12
N LEU A 53 -1.38 7.49 -2.14
CA LEU A 53 -0.17 7.26 -1.36
C LEU A 53 0.95 8.21 -1.79
N PRO A 54 1.80 8.64 -0.85
CA PRO A 54 3.07 9.26 -1.19
C PRO A 54 3.86 8.37 -2.16
N GLU A 55 4.53 8.98 -3.12
CA GLU A 55 5.26 8.25 -4.16
C GLU A 55 6.28 7.27 -3.57
N GLN A 56 6.92 7.64 -2.46
CA GLN A 56 7.84 6.78 -1.72
C GLN A 56 7.17 5.48 -1.22
N GLU A 57 6.02 5.60 -0.58
CA GLU A 57 5.27 4.45 -0.03
C GLU A 57 4.65 3.61 -1.15
N ARG A 58 4.16 4.26 -2.20
CA ARG A 58 3.65 3.56 -3.40
C ARG A 58 4.75 2.74 -4.06
N ASN A 59 5.94 3.32 -4.22
CA ASN A 59 7.08 2.62 -4.81
C ASN A 59 7.56 1.45 -3.94
N TYR A 60 7.51 1.59 -2.62
CA TYR A 60 7.80 0.49 -1.69
C TYR A 60 6.82 -0.68 -1.87
N ASN A 61 5.51 -0.40 -1.94
CA ASN A 61 4.50 -1.43 -2.18
C ASN A 61 4.67 -2.12 -3.56
N LEU A 62 5.02 -1.35 -4.60
CA LEU A 62 5.33 -1.90 -5.93
C LEU A 62 6.59 -2.78 -5.91
N GLN A 63 7.61 -2.40 -5.15
CA GLN A 63 8.83 -3.20 -5.02
C GLN A 63 8.57 -4.51 -4.27
N MET A 64 7.83 -4.46 -3.15
CA MET A 64 7.40 -5.66 -2.43
C MET A 64 6.58 -6.60 -3.32
N SER A 65 5.66 -6.04 -4.11
CA SER A 65 4.88 -6.81 -5.07
C SER A 65 5.77 -7.45 -6.15
N LEU A 66 6.78 -6.73 -6.65
CA LEU A 66 7.75 -7.25 -7.59
C LEU A 66 8.57 -8.40 -7.00
N GLU A 67 8.99 -8.29 -5.74
CA GLU A 67 9.70 -9.37 -5.03
C GLU A 67 8.81 -10.60 -4.83
N THR A 68 7.51 -10.40 -4.58
CA THR A 68 6.54 -11.50 -4.44
C THR A 68 6.27 -12.21 -5.76
N LEU A 69 6.39 -11.52 -6.90
CA LEU A 69 6.17 -12.07 -8.24
C LEU A 69 7.44 -12.68 -8.88
N LYS A 70 8.61 -12.53 -8.26
CA LYS A 70 9.87 -13.15 -8.69
C LYS A 70 9.97 -14.59 -8.20
#